data_AF-A0A7Y2WWC8-F1
#
_entry.id   AF-A0A7Y2WWC8-F1
#
_cell.length_a   1.000
_cell.length_b   1.000
_cell.length_c   1.000
_cell.angle_alpha   90.00
_cell.angle_beta   90.00
_cell.angle_gamma   90.00
#
_symmetry.space_group_name_H-M   'P 1'
#
loop_
_entity.id
_entity.type
_entity.pdbx_description
1 polymer ?
#
loop_
_entity_poly.entity_id
_entity_poly.type
_entity_poly.pdbx_seq_one_letter_code
_entity_poly.pdbx_strand_id
1 'polypeptide(L)'
;MDSESLKQLLEIGRQMAETRELDPLLGAATSMALRFVGAECGYIALLAGDSLDVRAGRDKSGNDIQMPQTQISRATFDQVIATGKASITADAINSLETGSALDLPIRSVMCAPLIARGEILGAIYLENHSQGNLFDAESLSLLEHFAAQAAISIQNALLNDELEARVAAHTQELAAMNAKLQQLAISDELTHLYNRRYFFDLAQREVAKAIRYQHPISLILLDIDHFKRFNDQYGHDVGDQVLQNLADYVRQCVRETDLLARYGGEEFVILLPNTRIEDAVYIADRICYLIQTRPMTIAEQPFFISVSQGVAACEVESQPSTDTIDALIERADIALHAAKDAGRNRVMRFVQGEEGA
;
A
#
# COMPACT_ATOMS: atom_id res chain seq x y z
N MET A 1 -25.57 -48.44 3.96
CA MET A 1 -25.66 -47.08 3.40
C MET A 1 -26.43 -47.11 2.08
N ASP A 2 -27.61 -46.50 2.06
CA ASP A 2 -28.50 -46.50 0.89
C ASP A 2 -28.01 -45.50 -0.18
N SER A 3 -28.33 -45.76 -1.46
CA SER A 3 -27.86 -44.95 -2.61
C SER A 3 -28.27 -43.48 -2.53
N GLU A 4 -29.38 -43.21 -1.85
CA GLU A 4 -29.98 -41.88 -1.67
C GLU A 4 -29.21 -41.03 -0.64
N SER A 5 -28.76 -41.63 0.46
CA SER A 5 -27.98 -40.96 1.51
C SER A 5 -26.59 -40.52 1.02
N LEU A 6 -25.95 -41.34 0.17
CA LEU A 6 -24.65 -41.00 -0.45
C LEU A 6 -24.78 -39.82 -1.42
N LYS A 7 -25.86 -39.75 -2.20
CA LYS A 7 -26.13 -38.62 -3.11
C LYS A 7 -26.38 -37.32 -2.34
N GLN A 8 -27.16 -37.38 -1.27
CA GLN A 8 -27.35 -36.23 -0.38
C GLN A 8 -26.02 -35.74 0.22
N LEU A 9 -25.14 -36.65 0.65
CA LEU A 9 -23.83 -36.31 1.20
C LEU A 9 -22.94 -35.60 0.15
N LEU A 10 -22.92 -36.10 -1.09
CA LEU A 10 -22.17 -35.50 -2.20
C LEU A 10 -22.71 -34.12 -2.62
N GLU A 11 -24.03 -33.98 -2.74
CA GLU A 11 -24.66 -32.75 -3.21
C GLU A 11 -24.44 -31.60 -2.22
N ILE A 12 -24.52 -31.90 -0.93
CA ILE A 12 -24.32 -30.86 0.08
C ILE A 12 -22.83 -30.61 0.34
N GLY A 13 -21.98 -31.64 0.20
CA GLY A 13 -20.54 -31.46 0.10
C GLY A 13 -20.12 -30.47 -0.98
N ARG A 14 -20.88 -30.41 -2.10
CA ARG A 14 -20.70 -29.41 -3.16
C ARG A 14 -21.15 -28.01 -2.71
N GLN A 15 -22.30 -27.88 -2.04
CA GLN A 15 -22.76 -26.60 -1.49
C GLN A 15 -21.79 -26.02 -0.47
N MET A 16 -21.17 -26.86 0.37
CA MET A 16 -20.13 -26.43 1.29
C MET A 16 -18.87 -25.94 0.56
N ALA A 17 -18.48 -26.60 -0.53
CA ALA A 17 -17.33 -26.16 -1.34
C ALA A 17 -17.57 -24.84 -2.10
N GLU A 18 -18.83 -24.47 -2.34
CA GLU A 18 -19.21 -23.22 -3.00
C GLU A 18 -19.21 -22.02 -2.03
N THR A 19 -19.27 -22.26 -0.71
CA THR A 19 -19.28 -21.21 0.31
C THR A 19 -17.85 -20.79 0.64
N ARG A 20 -17.52 -19.52 0.38
CA ARG A 20 -16.16 -18.99 0.61
C ARG A 20 -15.97 -18.36 1.99
N GLU A 21 -17.05 -17.82 2.55
CA GLU A 21 -17.02 -17.16 3.85
C GLU A 21 -17.10 -18.20 4.98
N LEU A 22 -16.24 -18.03 5.99
CA LEU A 22 -16.09 -18.98 7.08
C LEU A 22 -17.38 -19.14 7.91
N ASP A 23 -17.97 -18.05 8.41
CA ASP A 23 -19.11 -18.15 9.33
C ASP A 23 -20.37 -18.76 8.66
N PRO A 24 -20.76 -18.37 7.43
CA PRO A 24 -21.84 -19.06 6.71
C PRO A 24 -21.54 -20.53 6.46
N LEU A 25 -20.29 -20.89 6.14
CA LEU A 25 -19.87 -22.28 5.94
C LEU A 25 -20.05 -23.10 7.22
N LEU A 26 -19.64 -22.57 8.37
CA LEU A 26 -19.77 -23.24 9.68
C LEU A 26 -21.24 -23.43 10.07
N GLY A 27 -22.08 -22.42 9.84
CA GLY A 27 -23.52 -22.52 10.07
C GLY A 27 -24.20 -23.57 9.18
N ALA A 28 -23.84 -23.60 7.90
CA ALA A 28 -24.33 -24.60 6.94
C ALA A 28 -23.88 -26.01 7.36
N ALA A 29 -22.60 -26.19 7.67
CA ALA A 29 -22.03 -27.45 8.10
C ALA A 29 -22.74 -28.02 9.34
N THR A 30 -23.00 -27.17 10.33
CA THR A 30 -23.71 -27.55 11.56
C THR A 30 -25.13 -28.00 11.27
N SER A 31 -25.85 -27.23 10.45
CA SER A 31 -27.25 -27.51 10.05
C SER A 31 -27.38 -28.81 9.25
N MET A 32 -26.32 -29.19 8.52
CA MET A 32 -26.28 -30.45 7.79
C MET A 32 -26.04 -31.63 8.71
N ALA A 33 -25.05 -31.54 9.59
CA ALA A 33 -24.75 -32.61 10.55
C ALA A 33 -25.97 -32.97 11.40
N LEU A 34 -26.73 -31.95 11.83
CA LEU A 34 -28.00 -32.12 12.54
C LEU A 34 -29.01 -32.95 11.73
N ARG A 35 -29.17 -32.64 10.43
CA ARG A 35 -30.10 -33.34 9.54
C ARG A 35 -29.68 -34.77 9.24
N PHE A 36 -28.38 -35.02 9.09
CA PHE A 36 -27.86 -36.36 8.79
C PHE A 36 -27.97 -37.33 9.95
N VAL A 37 -27.72 -36.86 11.17
CA VAL A 37 -27.66 -37.71 12.38
C VAL A 37 -28.98 -37.66 13.17
N GLY A 38 -29.85 -36.66 12.91
CA GLY A 38 -31.14 -36.51 13.60
C GLY A 38 -31.03 -35.93 15.01
N ALA A 39 -29.95 -35.19 15.30
CA ALA A 39 -29.72 -34.56 16.60
C ALA A 39 -30.58 -33.30 16.80
N GLU A 40 -30.72 -32.85 18.06
CA GLU A 40 -31.53 -31.66 18.40
C GLU A 40 -30.73 -30.36 18.36
N CYS A 41 -29.46 -30.41 18.76
CA CYS A 41 -28.56 -29.26 18.73
C CYS A 41 -27.18 -29.69 18.24
N GLY A 42 -26.52 -28.78 17.51
CA GLY A 42 -25.20 -29.00 16.96
C GLY A 42 -24.34 -27.76 17.09
N TYR A 43 -23.04 -27.96 17.28
CA TYR A 43 -22.05 -26.91 17.41
C TYR A 43 -20.78 -27.27 16.65
N ILE A 44 -20.13 -26.26 16.07
CA ILE A 44 -18.76 -26.36 15.58
C ILE A 44 -17.90 -25.41 16.39
N ALA A 45 -16.86 -25.98 17.00
CA ALA A 45 -15.81 -25.22 17.65
C ALA A 45 -14.51 -25.36 16.88
N LEU A 46 -13.79 -24.24 16.70
CA LEU A 46 -12.47 -24.20 16.09
C LEU A 46 -11.41 -23.94 17.17
N LEU A 47 -10.22 -24.50 16.96
CA LEU A 47 -9.08 -24.26 17.85
C LEU A 47 -8.50 -22.86 17.61
N ALA A 48 -8.32 -22.13 18.71
CA ALA A 48 -7.62 -20.85 18.79
C ALA A 48 -6.50 -20.99 19.83
N GLY A 49 -5.32 -21.42 19.38
CA GLY A 49 -4.23 -21.85 20.28
C GLY A 49 -4.63 -23.08 21.09
N ASP A 50 -4.52 -23.01 22.41
CA ASP A 50 -4.93 -24.08 23.34
C ASP A 50 -6.42 -23.99 23.75
N SER A 51 -7.16 -23.03 23.20
CA SER A 51 -8.58 -22.81 23.52
C SER A 51 -9.49 -23.22 22.37
N LEU A 52 -10.69 -23.71 22.71
CA LEU A 52 -11.76 -23.97 21.74
C LEU A 52 -12.69 -22.77 21.72
N ASP A 53 -12.96 -22.25 20.52
CA ASP A 53 -13.92 -21.18 20.30
C ASP A 53 -15.12 -21.71 19.51
N VAL A 54 -16.32 -21.52 20.05
CA VAL A 54 -17.56 -21.97 19.41
C VAL A 54 -17.93 -20.96 18.35
N ARG A 55 -17.86 -21.37 17.09
CA ARG A 55 -18.04 -20.48 15.94
C ARG A 55 -19.40 -20.63 15.27
N ALA A 56 -20.09 -21.75 15.49
CA ALA A 56 -21.45 -21.94 15.04
C ALA A 56 -22.23 -22.85 16.00
N GLY A 57 -23.52 -22.55 16.18
CA GLY A 57 -24.46 -23.36 16.94
C GLY A 57 -25.85 -23.31 16.29
N ARG A 58 -26.49 -24.47 16.11
CA ARG A 58 -27.81 -24.57 15.44
C ARG A 58 -28.71 -25.55 16.18
N ASP A 59 -30.02 -25.30 16.16
CA ASP A 59 -31.03 -26.28 16.55
C ASP A 59 -31.52 -27.08 15.32
N LYS A 60 -32.28 -28.16 15.56
CA LYS A 60 -32.93 -28.96 14.51
C LYS A 60 -33.89 -28.18 13.62
N SER A 61 -34.34 -27.00 14.04
CA SER A 61 -35.19 -26.11 13.26
C SER A 61 -34.38 -25.15 12.37
N GLY A 62 -33.05 -25.14 12.51
CA GLY A 62 -32.12 -24.27 11.79
C GLY A 62 -31.88 -22.91 12.45
N ASN A 63 -32.40 -22.66 13.65
CA ASN A 63 -32.17 -21.41 14.37
C ASN A 63 -30.75 -21.37 14.93
N ASP A 64 -30.13 -20.19 14.93
CA ASP A 64 -28.85 -19.97 15.60
C ASP A 64 -28.99 -20.11 17.12
N ILE A 65 -28.11 -20.91 17.72
CA ILE A 65 -27.98 -21.05 19.17
C ILE A 65 -26.64 -20.46 19.59
N GLN A 66 -26.65 -19.55 20.55
CA GLN A 66 -25.42 -19.15 21.23
C GLN A 66 -25.15 -20.08 22.40
N MET A 67 -24.01 -20.77 22.39
CA MET A 67 -23.54 -21.45 23.60
C MET A 67 -22.82 -20.47 24.53
N PRO A 68 -23.05 -20.56 25.85
CA PRO A 68 -22.10 -20.04 26.82
C PRO A 68 -20.80 -20.85 26.71
N GLN A 69 -19.65 -20.20 26.47
CA GLN A 69 -18.31 -20.84 26.34
C GLN A 69 -17.93 -21.73 27.56
N THR A 70 -18.66 -21.61 28.67
CA THR A 70 -18.46 -22.34 29.93
C THR A 70 -19.25 -23.64 30.07
N GLN A 71 -20.09 -24.01 29.09
CA GLN A 71 -21.07 -25.10 29.24
C GLN A 71 -20.93 -26.26 28.24
N ILE A 72 -20.01 -26.21 27.27
CA ILE A 72 -19.71 -27.40 26.47
C ILE A 72 -19.19 -28.51 27.38
N SER A 73 -19.64 -29.75 27.16
CA SER A 73 -19.00 -30.96 27.70
C SER A 73 -17.52 -30.98 27.31
N ARG A 74 -16.68 -30.32 28.14
CA ARG A 74 -15.24 -30.23 27.95
C ARG A 74 -14.64 -31.62 27.89
N ALA A 75 -15.12 -32.55 28.71
CA ALA A 75 -14.62 -33.92 28.71
C ALA A 75 -14.73 -34.61 27.34
N THR A 76 -15.87 -34.50 26.65
CA THR A 76 -16.05 -35.14 25.34
C THR A 76 -15.25 -34.41 24.25
N PHE A 77 -15.27 -33.08 24.24
CA PHE A 77 -14.48 -32.29 23.29
C PHE A 77 -12.98 -32.49 23.48
N ASP A 78 -12.47 -32.33 24.70
CA ASP A 78 -11.06 -32.46 25.05
C ASP A 78 -10.56 -33.87 24.71
N GLN A 79 -11.37 -34.90 24.93
CA GLN A 79 -11.03 -36.27 24.52
C GLN A 79 -10.91 -36.37 23.01
N VAL A 80 -11.85 -35.82 22.24
CA VAL A 80 -11.82 -35.89 20.77
C VAL A 80 -10.63 -35.10 20.20
N ILE A 81 -10.35 -33.92 20.73
CA ILE A 81 -9.18 -33.11 20.33
C ILE A 81 -7.87 -33.82 20.72
N ALA A 82 -7.77 -34.37 21.93
CA ALA A 82 -6.55 -35.05 22.41
C ALA A 82 -6.27 -36.36 21.68
N THR A 83 -7.32 -37.09 21.27
CA THR A 83 -7.16 -38.42 20.63
C THR A 83 -7.25 -38.37 19.11
N GLY A 84 -7.84 -37.32 18.54
CA GLY A 84 -8.18 -37.24 17.11
C GLY A 84 -9.20 -38.30 16.67
N LYS A 85 -10.00 -38.85 17.59
CA LYS A 85 -10.99 -39.90 17.32
C LYS A 85 -12.39 -39.45 17.73
N ALA A 86 -13.38 -39.79 16.95
CA ALA A 86 -14.77 -39.49 17.28
C ALA A 86 -15.26 -40.30 18.50
N SER A 87 -16.25 -39.78 19.20
CA SER A 87 -16.77 -40.33 20.46
C SER A 87 -18.30 -40.24 20.54
N ILE A 88 -18.90 -41.24 21.20
CA ILE A 88 -20.33 -41.26 21.54
C ILE A 88 -20.46 -41.37 23.06
N THR A 89 -21.30 -40.53 23.66
CA THR A 89 -21.78 -40.69 25.04
C THR A 89 -23.26 -41.03 25.00
N ALA A 90 -23.59 -42.26 25.35
CA ALA A 90 -24.89 -42.87 25.07
C ALA A 90 -25.97 -42.47 26.11
N ASP A 91 -25.60 -42.30 27.38
CA ASP A 91 -26.43 -41.64 28.41
C ASP A 91 -25.59 -40.62 29.19
N ALA A 92 -25.87 -39.34 28.95
CA ALA A 92 -25.08 -38.22 29.45
C ALA A 92 -25.61 -37.62 30.76
N ILE A 93 -26.76 -38.09 31.28
CA ILE A 93 -27.48 -37.45 32.40
C ILE A 93 -26.63 -37.32 33.67
N ASN A 94 -25.74 -38.28 33.93
CA ASN A 94 -24.95 -38.37 35.17
C ASN A 94 -23.43 -38.33 34.94
N SER A 95 -22.98 -38.23 33.68
CA SER A 95 -21.57 -38.42 33.30
C SER A 95 -20.88 -37.14 32.85
N LEU A 96 -21.65 -36.10 32.52
CA LEU A 96 -21.11 -34.81 32.08
C LEU A 96 -21.29 -33.78 33.21
N GLU A 97 -20.20 -33.20 33.69
CA GLU A 97 -20.21 -32.08 34.66
C GLU A 97 -20.65 -30.74 34.01
N THR A 98 -21.64 -30.75 33.11
CA THR A 98 -21.95 -29.60 32.23
C THR A 98 -23.44 -29.47 31.88
N GLY A 99 -23.91 -28.22 31.72
CA GLY A 99 -25.25 -27.88 31.22
C GLY A 99 -25.31 -27.70 29.69
N SER A 100 -26.49 -27.75 29.08
CA SER A 100 -26.68 -27.40 27.65
C SER A 100 -27.02 -25.92 27.50
N ALA A 101 -26.76 -25.33 26.33
CA ALA A 101 -27.22 -23.98 25.99
C ALA A 101 -28.76 -23.82 26.07
N LEU A 102 -29.50 -24.93 26.07
CA LEU A 102 -30.96 -24.95 26.25
C LEU A 102 -31.41 -25.15 27.71
N ASP A 103 -30.50 -25.21 28.68
CA ASP A 103 -30.78 -25.57 30.08
C ASP A 103 -31.54 -26.91 30.24
N LEU A 104 -31.43 -27.79 29.23
CA LEU A 104 -32.04 -29.12 29.22
C LEU A 104 -31.00 -30.20 29.56
N PRO A 105 -31.39 -31.28 30.26
CA PRO A 105 -30.50 -32.40 30.50
C PRO A 105 -30.10 -33.05 29.18
N ILE A 106 -28.80 -33.17 28.95
CA ILE A 106 -28.26 -33.85 27.77
C ILE A 106 -28.44 -35.35 27.97
N ARG A 107 -29.09 -36.02 27.01
CA ARG A 107 -29.37 -37.46 27.06
C ARG A 107 -28.37 -38.26 26.26
N SER A 108 -27.90 -37.75 25.13
CA SER A 108 -26.84 -38.39 24.35
C SER A 108 -26.03 -37.35 23.57
N VAL A 109 -24.76 -37.68 23.33
CA VAL A 109 -23.78 -36.80 22.66
C VAL A 109 -23.00 -37.59 21.64
N MET A 110 -22.72 -36.96 20.51
CA MET A 110 -21.74 -37.41 19.53
C MET A 110 -20.78 -36.28 19.20
N CYS A 111 -19.49 -36.56 19.10
CA CYS A 111 -18.49 -35.56 18.75
C CYS A 111 -17.46 -36.16 17.80
N ALA A 112 -17.09 -35.43 16.76
CA ALA A 112 -16.10 -35.84 15.76
C ALA A 112 -15.09 -34.71 15.51
N PRO A 113 -13.80 -35.04 15.30
CA PRO A 113 -12.77 -34.04 15.06
C PRO A 113 -12.87 -33.51 13.63
N LEU A 114 -12.64 -32.21 13.46
CA LEU A 114 -12.49 -31.58 12.15
C LEU A 114 -11.01 -31.62 11.78
N ILE A 115 -10.62 -32.64 11.02
CA ILE A 115 -9.22 -32.87 10.64
C ILE A 115 -9.02 -32.58 9.16
N ALA A 116 -8.09 -31.70 8.84
CA ALA A 116 -7.69 -31.42 7.46
C ALA A 116 -6.17 -31.42 7.34
N ARG A 117 -5.65 -32.15 6.35
CA ARG A 117 -4.20 -32.26 6.07
C ARG A 117 -3.35 -32.69 7.28
N GLY A 118 -3.94 -33.46 8.21
CA GLY A 118 -3.27 -33.96 9.41
C GLY A 118 -3.31 -33.02 10.61
N GLU A 119 -3.95 -31.86 10.48
CA GLU A 119 -4.15 -30.91 11.57
C GLU A 119 -5.60 -30.97 12.06
N ILE A 120 -5.77 -30.95 13.38
CA ILE A 120 -7.08 -30.80 14.02
C ILE A 120 -7.41 -29.30 14.00
N LEU A 121 -8.44 -28.92 13.25
CA LEU A 121 -8.94 -27.54 13.18
C LEU A 121 -9.89 -27.23 14.33
N GLY A 122 -10.48 -28.27 14.93
CA GLY A 122 -11.58 -28.16 15.88
C GLY A 122 -12.38 -29.45 15.95
N ALA A 123 -13.64 -29.34 16.36
CA ALA A 123 -14.55 -30.47 16.39
C ALA A 123 -16.01 -30.04 16.17
N ILE A 124 -16.79 -30.99 15.65
CA ILE A 124 -18.24 -30.90 15.54
C ILE A 124 -18.88 -31.73 16.64
N TYR A 125 -19.84 -31.15 17.33
CA TYR A 125 -20.51 -31.73 18.48
C TYR A 125 -22.01 -31.67 18.28
N LEU A 126 -22.67 -32.79 18.52
CA LEU A 126 -24.11 -32.96 18.40
C LEU A 126 -24.66 -33.49 19.72
N GLU A 127 -25.77 -32.92 20.17
CA GLU A 127 -26.45 -33.34 21.40
C GLU A 127 -27.95 -33.55 21.18
N ASN A 128 -28.51 -34.38 22.05
CA ASN A 128 -29.93 -34.67 22.08
C ASN A 128 -30.44 -34.65 23.53
N HIS A 129 -31.65 -34.10 23.74
CA HIS A 129 -32.26 -33.94 25.06
C HIS A 129 -33.49 -34.84 25.26
N SER A 130 -34.10 -35.30 24.18
CA SER A 130 -35.34 -36.10 24.23
C SER A 130 -35.08 -37.60 24.43
N GLN A 131 -33.97 -38.14 23.93
CA GLN A 131 -33.68 -39.57 23.89
C GLN A 131 -32.22 -39.89 24.23
N GLY A 132 -32.02 -40.86 25.14
CA GLY A 132 -30.72 -41.50 25.37
C GLY A 132 -30.48 -42.63 24.38
N ASN A 133 -29.22 -42.96 24.11
CA ASN A 133 -28.79 -43.93 23.11
C ASN A 133 -29.32 -43.65 21.69
N LEU A 134 -29.52 -42.37 21.32
CA LEU A 134 -29.93 -42.01 19.96
C LEU A 134 -28.85 -42.40 18.93
N PHE A 135 -27.59 -42.25 19.32
CA PHE A 135 -26.44 -42.39 18.46
C PHE A 135 -25.84 -43.80 18.50
N ASP A 136 -25.53 -44.33 17.32
CA ASP A 136 -24.90 -45.64 17.13
C ASP A 136 -23.62 -45.54 16.26
N ALA A 137 -22.99 -46.68 16.00
CA ALA A 137 -21.75 -46.74 15.22
C ALA A 137 -21.93 -46.32 13.75
N GLU A 138 -23.12 -46.53 13.17
CA GLU A 138 -23.41 -46.11 11.79
C GLU A 138 -23.51 -44.58 11.70
N SER A 139 -24.23 -43.96 12.65
CA SER A 139 -24.36 -42.51 12.78
C SER A 139 -23.02 -41.82 13.06
N LEU A 140 -22.14 -42.47 13.86
CA LEU A 140 -20.79 -41.97 14.13
C LEU A 140 -19.91 -42.00 12.88
N SER A 141 -19.93 -43.11 12.14
CA SER A 141 -19.22 -43.21 10.86
C SER A 141 -19.70 -42.14 9.90
N LEU A 142 -21.01 -41.90 9.80
CA LEU A 142 -21.56 -40.84 8.96
C LEU A 142 -21.04 -39.45 9.37
N LEU A 143 -21.02 -39.15 10.67
CA LEU A 143 -20.49 -37.89 11.17
C LEU A 143 -18.98 -37.75 10.91
N GLU A 144 -18.19 -38.81 11.03
CA GLU A 144 -16.76 -38.79 10.73
C GLU A 144 -16.48 -38.43 9.27
N HIS A 145 -17.19 -39.05 8.33
CA HIS A 145 -17.05 -38.73 6.90
C HIS A 145 -17.46 -37.29 6.62
N PHE A 146 -18.55 -36.84 7.25
CA PHE A 146 -19.02 -35.46 7.13
C PHE A 146 -17.99 -34.47 7.71
N ALA A 147 -17.48 -34.73 8.91
CA ALA A 147 -16.50 -33.89 9.59
C ALA A 147 -15.20 -33.76 8.79
N ALA A 148 -14.73 -34.85 8.18
CA ALA A 148 -13.57 -34.82 7.30
C ALA A 148 -13.79 -33.92 6.08
N GLN A 149 -14.97 -33.98 5.45
CA GLN A 149 -15.29 -33.12 4.32
C GLN A 149 -15.46 -31.64 4.73
N ALA A 150 -16.14 -31.39 5.85
CA ALA A 150 -16.31 -30.06 6.40
C ALA A 150 -14.97 -29.42 6.76
N ALA A 151 -14.06 -30.18 7.38
CA ALA A 151 -12.74 -29.70 7.75
C ALA A 151 -11.94 -29.19 6.55
N ILE A 152 -12.00 -29.88 5.40
CA ILE A 152 -11.31 -29.43 4.18
C ILE A 152 -11.84 -28.08 3.72
N SER A 153 -13.17 -27.91 3.67
CA SER A 153 -13.77 -26.63 3.25
C SER A 153 -13.45 -25.51 4.24
N ILE A 154 -13.51 -25.79 5.54
CA ILE A 154 -13.17 -24.83 6.60
C ILE A 154 -11.70 -24.39 6.47
N GLN A 155 -10.77 -25.33 6.28
CA GLN A 155 -9.36 -25.01 6.09
C GLN A 155 -9.13 -24.16 4.84
N ASN A 156 -9.81 -24.47 3.74
CA ASN A 156 -9.70 -23.69 2.51
C ASN A 156 -10.22 -22.26 2.71
N ALA A 157 -11.33 -22.06 3.42
CA ALA A 157 -11.84 -20.72 3.74
C ALA A 157 -10.84 -19.93 4.60
N LEU A 158 -10.31 -20.54 5.67
CA LEU A 158 -9.29 -19.92 6.53
C LEU A 158 -8.02 -19.53 5.75
N LEU A 159 -7.52 -20.42 4.90
CA LEU A 159 -6.33 -20.17 4.08
C LEU A 159 -6.57 -19.08 3.03
N ASN A 160 -7.78 -19.01 2.46
CA ASN A 160 -8.12 -17.96 1.50
C ASN A 160 -8.17 -16.59 2.18
N ASP A 161 -8.80 -16.47 3.35
CA ASP A 161 -8.84 -15.22 4.12
C ASP A 161 -7.43 -14.73 4.46
N GLU A 162 -6.54 -15.64 4.91
CA GLU A 162 -5.13 -15.31 5.18
C GLU A 162 -4.40 -14.87 3.91
N LEU A 163 -4.60 -15.57 2.80
CA LEU A 163 -3.99 -15.22 1.52
C LEU A 163 -4.46 -13.86 1.02
N GLU A 164 -5.76 -13.57 1.10
CA GLU A 164 -6.35 -12.28 0.70
C GLU A 164 -5.78 -11.14 1.53
N ALA A 165 -5.71 -11.30 2.86
CA ALA A 165 -5.08 -10.31 3.75
C ALA A 165 -3.61 -10.07 3.38
N ARG A 166 -2.87 -11.15 3.07
CA ARG A 166 -1.46 -11.07 2.68
C ARG A 166 -1.27 -10.36 1.33
N VAL A 167 -2.11 -10.66 0.35
CA VAL A 167 -2.09 -10.02 -0.97
C VAL A 167 -2.41 -8.53 -0.85
N ALA A 168 -3.41 -8.16 -0.04
CA ALA A 168 -3.76 -6.76 0.20
C ALA A 168 -2.58 -5.97 0.79
N ALA A 169 -1.92 -6.51 1.82
CA ALA A 169 -0.76 -5.87 2.45
C ALA A 169 0.41 -5.67 1.46
N HIS A 170 0.75 -6.71 0.67
CA HIS A 170 1.83 -6.60 -0.32
C HIS A 170 1.50 -5.61 -1.44
N THR A 171 0.24 -5.57 -1.88
CA THR A 171 -0.20 -4.63 -2.92
C THR A 171 -0.06 -3.19 -2.45
N GLN A 172 -0.41 -2.91 -1.19
CA GLN A 172 -0.26 -1.59 -0.59
C GLN A 172 1.23 -1.19 -0.48
N GLU A 173 2.09 -2.10 -0.06
CA GLU A 173 3.54 -1.87 0.01
C GLU A 173 4.15 -1.57 -1.37
N LEU A 174 3.82 -2.38 -2.38
CA LEU A 174 4.25 -2.17 -3.76
C LEU A 174 3.79 -0.82 -4.31
N ALA A 175 2.55 -0.41 -4.04
CA ALA A 175 2.03 0.88 -4.46
C ALA A 175 2.81 2.04 -3.82
N ALA A 176 3.11 1.95 -2.52
CA ALA A 176 3.90 2.96 -1.81
C ALA A 176 5.34 3.04 -2.34
N MET A 177 5.99 1.90 -2.58
CA MET A 177 7.32 1.86 -3.18
C MET A 177 7.34 2.44 -4.59
N ASN A 178 6.36 2.10 -5.43
CA ASN A 178 6.25 2.66 -6.78
C ASN A 178 6.04 4.17 -6.77
N ALA A 179 5.17 4.69 -5.89
CA ALA A 179 4.98 6.12 -5.74
C ALA A 179 6.27 6.83 -5.34
N LYS A 180 7.03 6.25 -4.40
CA LYS A 180 8.35 6.77 -4.01
C LYS A 180 9.35 6.73 -5.16
N LEU A 181 9.44 5.63 -5.90
CA LEU A 181 10.31 5.53 -7.07
C LEU A 181 9.96 6.55 -8.16
N GLN A 182 8.67 6.78 -8.41
CA GLN A 182 8.22 7.81 -9.35
C GLN A 182 8.61 9.21 -8.88
N GLN A 183 8.43 9.51 -7.59
CA GLN A 183 8.84 10.80 -7.03
C GLN A 183 10.36 11.01 -7.16
N LEU A 184 11.19 10.01 -6.85
CA LEU A 184 12.64 10.09 -7.03
C LEU A 184 13.05 10.17 -8.50
N ALA A 185 12.27 9.57 -9.39
CA ALA A 185 12.55 9.63 -10.80
C ALA A 185 12.34 11.05 -11.37
N ILE A 186 11.46 11.84 -10.76
CA ILE A 186 10.97 13.13 -11.26
C ILE A 186 11.58 14.32 -10.50
N SER A 187 11.65 14.23 -9.17
CA SER A 187 11.95 15.37 -8.29
C SER A 187 13.25 15.19 -7.52
N ASP A 188 13.85 16.31 -7.13
CA ASP A 188 14.92 16.40 -6.14
C ASP A 188 14.33 16.26 -4.73
N GLU A 189 14.95 15.42 -3.88
CA GLU A 189 14.43 15.13 -2.53
C GLU A 189 14.45 16.34 -1.61
N LEU A 190 15.44 17.22 -1.74
CA LEU A 190 15.62 18.37 -0.84
C LEU A 190 14.70 19.53 -1.20
N THR A 191 14.66 19.91 -2.47
CA THR A 191 13.98 21.12 -2.95
C THR A 191 12.59 20.86 -3.52
N HIS A 192 12.25 19.60 -3.78
CA HIS A 192 11.02 19.16 -4.46
C HIS A 192 10.81 19.77 -5.85
N LEU A 193 11.83 20.40 -6.44
CA LEU A 193 11.86 20.77 -7.85
C LEU A 193 12.07 19.54 -8.71
N TYR A 194 11.97 19.68 -10.03
CA TYR A 194 12.43 18.60 -10.90
C TYR A 194 13.92 18.31 -10.67
N ASN A 195 14.30 17.04 -10.72
CA ASN A 195 15.71 16.68 -10.73
C ASN A 195 16.30 16.92 -12.14
N ARG A 196 17.63 16.98 -12.21
CA ARG A 196 18.36 17.16 -13.48
C ARG A 196 17.89 16.22 -14.58
N ARG A 197 17.72 14.93 -14.29
CA ARG A 197 17.35 13.92 -15.32
C ARG A 197 15.99 14.21 -15.92
N TYR A 198 14.99 14.43 -15.08
CA TYR A 198 13.62 14.70 -15.53
C TYR A 198 13.51 16.04 -16.24
N PHE A 199 14.26 17.06 -15.80
CA PHE A 199 14.37 18.33 -16.51
C PHE A 199 14.86 18.13 -17.95
N PHE A 200 15.94 17.37 -18.16
CA PHE A 200 16.47 17.12 -19.50
C PHE A 200 15.44 16.44 -20.41
N ASP A 201 14.75 15.41 -19.90
CA ASP A 201 13.73 14.68 -20.67
C ASP A 201 12.58 15.59 -21.14
N LEU A 202 12.15 16.54 -20.30
CA LEU A 202 11.13 17.52 -20.65
C LEU A 202 11.67 18.63 -21.54
N ALA A 203 12.83 19.18 -21.21
CA ALA A 203 13.45 20.30 -21.90
C ALA A 203 13.77 19.96 -23.36
N GLN A 204 14.25 18.75 -23.64
CA GLN A 204 14.46 18.27 -25.02
C GLN A 204 13.17 18.36 -25.85
N ARG A 205 12.03 17.99 -25.26
CA ARG A 205 10.73 18.03 -25.94
C ARG A 205 10.27 19.46 -26.16
N GLU A 206 10.43 20.34 -25.16
CA GLU A 206 10.04 21.74 -25.27
C GLU A 206 10.90 22.52 -26.27
N VAL A 207 12.21 22.30 -26.30
CA VAL A 207 13.10 22.89 -27.31
C VAL A 207 12.73 22.41 -28.72
N ALA A 208 12.51 21.11 -28.91
CA ALA A 208 12.10 20.57 -30.21
C ALA A 208 10.75 21.14 -30.68
N LYS A 209 9.79 21.32 -29.76
CA LYS A 209 8.51 21.99 -30.04
C LYS A 209 8.73 23.46 -30.43
N ALA A 210 9.52 24.20 -29.66
CA ALA A 210 9.81 25.61 -29.89
C ALA A 210 10.44 25.83 -31.27
N ILE A 211 11.42 25.00 -31.66
CA ILE A 211 12.04 25.02 -32.99
C ILE A 211 11.00 24.75 -34.08
N ARG A 212 10.19 23.69 -33.92
CA ARG A 212 9.19 23.30 -34.91
C ARG A 212 8.13 24.39 -35.16
N TYR A 213 7.70 25.07 -34.11
CA TYR A 213 6.64 26.07 -34.16
C TYR A 213 7.15 27.52 -34.21
N GLN A 214 8.48 27.71 -34.28
CA GLN A 214 9.13 29.02 -34.29
C GLN A 214 8.70 29.90 -33.09
N HIS A 215 8.65 29.29 -31.91
CA HIS A 215 8.40 30.01 -30.67
C HIS A 215 9.71 30.30 -29.93
N PRO A 216 9.88 31.51 -29.36
CA PRO A 216 11.08 31.83 -28.60
C PRO A 216 11.15 30.93 -27.35
N ILE A 217 12.35 30.47 -27.02
CA ILE A 217 12.59 29.71 -25.79
C ILE A 217 13.92 30.16 -25.20
N SER A 218 13.91 30.41 -23.88
CA SER A 218 15.08 30.90 -23.15
C SER A 218 15.37 29.99 -21.96
N LEU A 219 16.64 29.98 -21.54
CA LEU A 219 17.12 29.21 -20.41
C LEU A 219 17.90 30.13 -19.47
N ILE A 220 17.67 29.94 -18.17
CA ILE A 220 18.42 30.58 -17.09
C ILE A 220 19.15 29.47 -16.34
N LEU A 221 20.46 29.61 -16.19
CA LEU A 221 21.27 28.83 -15.27
C LEU A 221 21.67 29.71 -14.09
N LEU A 222 21.36 29.26 -12.88
CA LEU A 222 21.52 30.00 -11.63
C LEU A 222 22.45 29.22 -10.70
N ASP A 223 23.34 29.93 -10.02
CA ASP A 223 24.23 29.36 -9.01
C ASP A 223 24.33 30.28 -7.78
N ILE A 224 24.36 29.67 -6.59
CA ILE A 224 24.50 30.40 -5.34
C ILE A 224 25.95 30.84 -5.12
N ASP A 225 26.15 32.14 -4.99
CA ASP A 225 27.49 32.70 -4.80
C ASP A 225 28.09 32.25 -3.46
N HIS A 226 29.30 31.69 -3.53
CA HIS A 226 30.09 31.30 -2.35
C HIS A 226 29.41 30.30 -1.41
N PHE A 227 28.51 29.44 -1.93
CA PHE A 227 27.73 28.52 -1.10
C PHE A 227 28.59 27.51 -0.31
N LYS A 228 29.70 27.03 -0.87
CA LYS A 228 30.68 26.24 -0.09
C LYS A 228 31.16 26.97 1.17
N ARG A 229 31.54 28.25 1.05
CA ARG A 229 31.99 29.06 2.19
C ARG A 229 30.86 29.30 3.19
N PHE A 230 29.63 29.44 2.70
CA PHE A 230 28.44 29.52 3.56
C PHE A 230 28.26 28.24 4.38
N ASN A 231 28.33 27.06 3.73
CA ASN A 231 28.24 25.77 4.41
C ASN A 231 29.38 25.53 5.41
N ASP A 232 30.60 25.93 5.06
CA ASP A 232 31.75 25.84 5.96
C ASP A 232 31.55 26.70 7.23
N GLN A 233 30.80 27.80 7.12
CA GLN A 233 30.54 28.73 8.22
C GLN A 233 29.32 28.34 9.08
N TYR A 234 28.23 27.88 8.45
CA TYR A 234 26.93 27.69 9.11
C TYR A 234 26.48 26.23 9.18
N GLY A 235 27.21 25.30 8.56
CA GLY A 235 26.87 23.89 8.50
C GLY A 235 25.92 23.53 7.35
N HIS A 236 25.98 22.26 6.94
CA HIS A 236 25.19 21.74 5.82
C HIS A 236 23.68 21.82 6.07
N ASP A 237 23.21 21.62 7.30
CA ASP A 237 21.77 21.67 7.62
C ASP A 237 21.16 23.07 7.37
N VAL A 238 21.93 24.13 7.60
CA VAL A 238 21.52 25.51 7.29
C VAL A 238 21.59 25.74 5.77
N GLY A 239 22.62 25.21 5.12
CA GLY A 239 22.73 25.23 3.65
C GLY A 239 21.55 24.57 2.95
N ASP A 240 21.10 23.42 3.44
CA ASP A 240 19.97 22.68 2.89
C ASP A 240 18.67 23.50 2.98
N GLN A 241 18.46 24.20 4.10
CA GLN A 241 17.33 25.11 4.26
C GLN A 241 17.44 26.35 3.35
N VAL A 242 18.64 26.85 3.10
CA VAL A 242 18.87 27.91 2.10
C VAL A 242 18.47 27.45 0.70
N LEU A 243 18.83 26.22 0.30
CA LEU A 243 18.45 25.65 -0.98
C LEU A 243 16.92 25.49 -1.13
N GLN A 244 16.24 25.09 -0.06
CA GLN A 244 14.78 25.00 -0.01
C GLN A 244 14.12 26.38 -0.16
N ASN A 245 14.57 27.38 0.60
CA ASN A 245 14.05 28.75 0.49
C ASN A 245 14.31 29.35 -0.89
N LEU A 246 15.48 29.09 -1.48
CA LEU A 246 15.80 29.54 -2.83
C LEU A 246 14.84 28.92 -3.85
N ALA A 247 14.57 27.63 -3.76
CA ALA A 247 13.62 26.96 -4.65
C ALA A 247 12.23 27.63 -4.61
N ASP A 248 11.75 28.00 -3.43
CA ASP A 248 10.47 28.70 -3.26
C ASP A 248 10.49 30.13 -3.80
N TYR A 249 11.60 30.85 -3.61
CA TYR A 249 11.78 32.20 -4.14
C TYR A 249 11.79 32.23 -5.66
N VAL A 250 12.49 31.27 -6.28
CA VAL A 250 12.52 31.11 -7.75
C VAL A 250 11.14 30.67 -8.26
N ARG A 251 10.46 29.75 -7.56
CA ARG A 251 9.10 29.28 -7.93
C ARG A 251 8.08 30.43 -7.98
N GLN A 252 8.18 31.43 -7.10
CA GLN A 252 7.32 32.62 -7.14
C GLN A 252 7.60 33.53 -8.35
N CYS A 253 8.76 33.37 -8.98
CA CYS A 253 9.22 34.16 -10.11
C CYS A 253 9.01 33.48 -11.47
N VAL A 254 8.46 32.27 -11.51
CA VAL A 254 8.23 31.54 -12.77
C VAL A 254 6.76 31.12 -12.88
N ARG A 255 6.31 30.82 -14.10
CA ARG A 255 4.96 30.35 -14.40
C ARG A 255 4.89 28.84 -14.20
N GLU A 256 3.68 28.30 -14.07
CA GLU A 256 3.45 26.85 -13.99
C GLU A 256 3.94 26.11 -15.25
N THR A 257 3.93 26.77 -16.41
CA THR A 257 4.41 26.23 -17.69
C THR A 257 5.92 26.21 -17.82
N ASP A 258 6.64 26.91 -16.94
CA ASP A 258 8.10 26.99 -16.98
C ASP A 258 8.69 25.76 -16.28
N LEU A 259 9.81 25.25 -16.78
CA LEU A 259 10.48 24.09 -16.18
C LEU A 259 11.54 24.57 -15.20
N LEU A 260 11.32 24.34 -13.91
CA LEU A 260 12.26 24.67 -12.84
C LEU A 260 12.83 23.39 -12.22
N ALA A 261 14.16 23.29 -12.17
CA ALA A 261 14.85 22.10 -11.69
C ALA A 261 16.11 22.44 -10.89
N ARG A 262 16.47 21.55 -9.96
CA ARG A 262 17.81 21.55 -9.35
C ARG A 262 18.77 20.81 -10.28
N TYR A 263 19.72 21.55 -10.82
CA TYR A 263 20.66 21.05 -11.83
C TYR A 263 21.89 20.38 -11.21
N GLY A 264 22.37 20.94 -10.10
CA GLY A 264 23.57 20.50 -9.39
C GLY A 264 23.42 20.67 -7.87
N GLY A 265 24.55 20.65 -7.15
CA GLY A 265 24.55 20.81 -5.69
C GLY A 265 23.96 22.16 -5.24
N GLU A 266 24.41 23.24 -5.88
CA GLU A 266 24.00 24.64 -5.60
C GLU A 266 23.46 25.36 -6.84
N GLU A 267 23.18 24.59 -7.89
CA GLU A 267 22.81 25.08 -9.22
C GLU A 267 21.35 24.77 -9.55
N PHE A 268 20.65 25.74 -10.13
CA PHE A 268 19.26 25.65 -10.56
C PHE A 268 19.17 26.01 -12.04
N VAL A 269 18.27 25.35 -12.74
CA VAL A 269 18.02 25.62 -14.16
C VAL A 269 16.54 25.91 -14.37
N ILE A 270 16.26 26.89 -15.24
CA ILE A 270 14.92 27.33 -15.59
C ILE A 270 14.81 27.33 -17.11
N LEU A 271 13.88 26.57 -17.68
CA LEU A 271 13.51 26.68 -19.08
C LEU A 271 12.20 27.48 -19.17
N LEU A 272 12.20 28.49 -20.04
CA LEU A 272 11.10 29.43 -20.23
C LEU A 272 10.55 29.29 -21.67
N PRO A 273 9.57 28.40 -21.90
CA PRO A 273 8.89 28.31 -23.19
C PRO A 273 8.19 29.62 -23.56
N ASN A 274 8.12 29.94 -24.86
CA ASN A 274 7.48 31.14 -25.38
C ASN A 274 8.00 32.45 -24.76
N THR A 275 9.28 32.50 -24.43
CA THR A 275 9.91 33.64 -23.74
C THR A 275 11.18 34.06 -24.47
N ARG A 276 11.26 35.33 -24.86
CA ARG A 276 12.44 35.93 -25.51
C ARG A 276 13.54 36.22 -24.49
N ILE A 277 14.76 36.43 -24.97
CA ILE A 277 15.93 36.65 -24.12
C ILE A 277 15.74 37.88 -23.19
N GLU A 278 15.10 38.95 -23.65
CA GLU A 278 14.87 40.17 -22.87
C GLU A 278 13.95 39.89 -21.66
N ASP A 279 12.87 39.15 -21.89
CA ASP A 279 11.91 38.77 -20.85
C ASP A 279 12.55 37.79 -19.85
N ALA A 280 13.40 36.88 -20.36
CA ALA A 280 14.15 35.95 -19.51
C ALA A 280 15.15 36.68 -18.61
N VAL A 281 15.86 37.69 -19.13
CA VAL A 281 16.73 38.57 -18.33
C VAL A 281 15.92 39.31 -17.26
N TYR A 282 14.75 39.83 -17.59
CA TYR A 282 13.87 40.48 -16.62
C TYR A 282 13.43 39.53 -15.48
N ILE A 283 13.11 38.27 -15.81
CA ILE A 283 12.79 37.25 -14.80
C ILE A 283 14.02 36.97 -13.92
N ALA A 284 15.20 36.81 -14.52
CA ALA A 284 16.44 36.58 -13.80
C ALA A 284 16.78 37.74 -12.85
N ASP A 285 16.63 38.99 -13.30
CA ASP A 285 16.85 40.18 -12.47
C ASP A 285 15.86 40.24 -11.30
N ARG A 286 14.60 39.86 -11.55
CA ARG A 286 13.58 39.77 -10.48
C ARG A 286 13.97 38.73 -9.43
N ILE A 287 14.53 37.58 -9.83
CA ILE A 287 15.04 36.56 -8.92
C ILE A 287 16.17 37.14 -8.04
N CYS A 288 17.16 37.81 -8.66
CA CYS A 288 18.24 38.49 -7.94
C CYS A 288 17.69 39.49 -6.91
N TYR A 289 16.77 40.36 -7.34
CA TYR A 289 16.17 41.37 -6.47
C TYR A 289 15.42 40.75 -5.29
N LEU A 290 14.62 39.70 -5.52
CA LEU A 290 13.84 39.06 -4.47
C LEU A 290 14.73 38.39 -3.43
N ILE A 291 15.81 37.72 -3.86
CA ILE A 291 16.79 37.09 -2.96
C ILE A 291 17.56 38.14 -2.15
N GLN A 292 17.94 39.26 -2.75
CA GLN A 292 18.67 40.33 -2.06
C GLN A 292 17.81 41.08 -1.03
N THR A 293 16.52 41.26 -1.33
CA THR A 293 15.64 42.11 -0.51
C THR A 293 14.85 41.35 0.55
N ARG A 294 14.80 40.01 0.48
CA ARG A 294 14.10 39.16 1.45
C ARG A 294 15.09 38.21 2.12
N PRO A 295 15.30 38.31 3.45
CA PRO A 295 16.12 37.35 4.15
C PRO A 295 15.44 35.99 4.19
N MET A 296 16.24 34.93 4.10
CA MET A 296 15.81 33.57 4.36
C MET A 296 15.82 33.34 5.88
N THR A 297 14.65 33.17 6.47
CA THR A 297 14.52 32.97 7.92
C THR A 297 14.70 31.49 8.25
N ILE A 298 15.80 31.16 8.94
CA ILE A 298 16.16 29.80 9.35
C ILE A 298 16.35 29.81 10.87
N ALA A 299 15.58 29.00 11.60
CA ALA A 299 15.58 28.98 13.07
C ALA A 299 15.49 30.39 13.69
N GLU A 300 14.56 31.21 13.17
CA GLU A 300 14.31 32.61 13.57
C GLU A 300 15.46 33.59 13.28
N GLN A 301 16.51 33.16 12.56
CA GLN A 301 17.62 34.03 12.14
C GLN A 301 17.55 34.37 10.65
N PRO A 302 17.79 35.63 10.27
CA PRO A 302 17.80 36.04 8.87
C PRO A 302 19.16 35.74 8.21
N PHE A 303 19.12 35.07 7.06
CA PHE A 303 20.28 34.83 6.21
C PHE A 303 20.12 35.54 4.87
N PHE A 304 21.22 36.09 4.37
CA PHE A 304 21.30 36.71 3.06
C PHE A 304 22.30 35.94 2.20
N ILE A 305 21.89 35.63 0.98
CA ILE A 305 22.74 35.04 -0.05
C ILE A 305 22.68 35.92 -1.29
N SER A 306 23.60 35.70 -2.22
CA SER A 306 23.50 36.23 -3.58
C SER A 306 23.57 35.09 -4.59
N VAL A 307 23.06 35.35 -5.79
CA VAL A 307 23.09 34.40 -6.90
C VAL A 307 23.65 35.05 -8.14
N SER A 308 24.40 34.28 -8.91
CA SER A 308 24.82 34.65 -10.26
C SER A 308 23.97 33.87 -11.26
N GLN A 309 23.61 34.50 -12.38
CA GLN A 309 22.73 33.91 -13.38
C GLN A 309 23.26 34.14 -14.80
N GLY A 310 23.26 33.06 -15.59
CA GLY A 310 23.53 33.09 -17.03
C GLY A 310 22.27 32.84 -17.83
N VAL A 311 21.98 33.68 -18.82
CA VAL A 311 20.76 33.59 -19.64
C VAL A 311 21.14 33.33 -21.09
N ALA A 312 20.51 32.35 -21.72
CA ALA A 312 20.66 32.08 -23.16
C ALA A 312 19.29 31.86 -23.81
N ALA A 313 19.21 32.07 -25.13
CA ALA A 313 17.99 31.84 -25.89
C ALA A 313 18.26 31.07 -27.18
N CYS A 314 17.29 30.29 -27.60
CA CYS A 314 17.21 29.77 -28.95
C CYS A 314 16.39 30.77 -29.79
N GLU A 315 17.06 31.54 -30.63
CA GLU A 315 16.41 32.44 -31.58
C GLU A 315 16.00 31.65 -32.82
N VAL A 316 14.69 31.58 -33.07
CA VAL A 316 14.07 30.80 -34.16
C VAL A 316 13.65 31.66 -35.35
N GLU A 317 14.01 32.94 -35.37
CA GLU A 317 13.39 33.93 -36.27
C GLU A 317 14.02 34.05 -37.67
N SER A 318 14.95 33.20 -38.12
CA SER A 318 15.55 33.42 -39.46
C SER A 318 16.01 32.19 -40.25
N GLN A 319 16.23 31.04 -39.63
CA GLN A 319 16.62 29.79 -40.31
C GLN A 319 16.08 28.60 -39.50
N PRO A 320 15.93 27.38 -40.08
CA PRO A 320 15.65 26.19 -39.27
C PRO A 320 16.80 26.01 -38.26
N SER A 321 16.54 26.40 -37.01
CA SER A 321 17.48 26.26 -35.92
C SER A 321 17.73 24.77 -35.67
N THR A 322 18.99 24.34 -35.64
CA THR A 322 19.40 22.99 -35.22
C THR A 322 19.84 22.98 -33.74
N ASP A 323 19.38 23.98 -32.99
CA ASP A 323 19.74 24.17 -31.60
C ASP A 323 19.23 23.01 -30.74
N THR A 324 19.92 22.77 -29.63
CA THR A 324 19.64 21.67 -28.72
C THR A 324 19.62 22.18 -27.30
N ILE A 325 19.00 21.42 -26.39
CA ILE A 325 19.04 21.77 -24.98
C ILE A 325 20.48 21.84 -24.46
N ASP A 326 21.37 20.96 -24.92
CA ASP A 326 22.77 20.93 -24.50
C ASP A 326 23.50 22.21 -24.93
N ALA A 327 23.34 22.65 -26.18
CA ALA A 327 23.92 23.90 -26.68
C ALA A 327 23.34 25.15 -26.00
N LEU A 328 22.06 25.10 -25.58
CA LEU A 328 21.44 26.19 -24.82
C LEU A 328 21.98 26.27 -23.39
N ILE A 329 22.17 25.13 -22.73
CA ILE A 329 22.81 25.04 -21.40
C ILE A 329 24.25 25.52 -21.47
N GLU A 330 25.02 25.09 -22.46
CA GLU A 330 26.43 25.52 -22.62
C GLU A 330 26.56 27.04 -22.75
N ARG A 331 25.69 27.67 -23.56
CA ARG A 331 25.67 29.13 -23.69
C ARG A 331 25.27 29.84 -22.39
N ALA A 332 24.29 29.31 -21.66
CA ALA A 332 23.91 29.85 -20.36
C ALA A 332 25.04 29.70 -19.32
N ASP A 333 25.77 28.60 -19.34
CA ASP A 333 26.92 28.35 -18.47
C ASP A 333 28.08 29.33 -18.73
N ILE A 334 28.40 29.60 -20.01
CA ILE A 334 29.37 30.63 -20.39
C ILE A 334 28.97 32.00 -19.82
N ALA A 335 27.68 32.36 -19.93
CA ALA A 335 27.17 33.61 -19.39
C ALA A 335 27.20 33.65 -17.86
N LEU A 336 26.88 32.53 -17.19
CA LEU A 336 26.96 32.39 -15.74
C LEU A 336 28.39 32.57 -15.23
N HIS A 337 29.35 31.96 -15.91
CA HIS A 337 30.77 32.15 -15.63
C HIS A 337 31.18 33.63 -15.78
N ALA A 338 30.75 34.30 -16.85
CA ALA A 338 30.99 35.73 -17.01
C ALA A 338 30.35 36.57 -15.89
N ALA A 339 29.18 36.18 -15.37
CA ALA A 339 28.55 36.84 -14.23
C ALA A 339 29.38 36.69 -12.95
N LYS A 340 29.92 35.49 -12.71
CA LYS A 340 30.80 35.20 -11.56
C LYS A 340 32.10 35.99 -11.64
N ASP A 341 32.71 36.09 -12.81
CA ASP A 341 33.97 36.82 -13.03
C ASP A 341 33.79 38.34 -12.97
N ALA A 342 32.65 38.85 -13.42
CA ALA A 342 32.31 40.27 -13.34
C ALA A 342 31.98 40.76 -11.92
N GLY A 343 32.10 39.90 -10.90
CA GLY A 343 31.92 40.25 -9.50
C GLY A 343 30.65 39.70 -8.86
N ARG A 344 30.03 38.67 -9.45
CA ARG A 344 28.87 37.92 -8.91
C ARG A 344 27.61 38.78 -8.72
N ASN A 345 26.58 38.19 -8.12
CA ASN A 345 25.32 38.85 -7.75
C ASN A 345 24.66 39.61 -8.91
N ARG A 346 24.60 38.97 -10.09
CA ARG A 346 24.12 39.61 -11.32
C ARG A 346 23.65 38.60 -12.35
N VAL A 347 22.95 39.14 -13.34
CA VAL A 347 22.55 38.43 -14.55
C VAL A 347 23.48 38.81 -15.69
N MET A 348 23.94 37.82 -16.45
CA MET A 348 24.59 38.04 -17.74
C MET A 348 23.84 37.24 -18.79
N ARG A 349 23.61 37.83 -19.96
CA ARG A 349 23.09 37.10 -21.12
C ARG A 349 24.24 36.67 -22.01
N PHE A 350 24.11 35.51 -22.64
CA PHE A 350 25.01 35.08 -23.69
C PHE A 350 24.86 36.03 -24.89
N VAL A 351 25.97 36.57 -25.36
CA VAL A 351 26.03 37.34 -26.61
C VAL A 351 26.94 36.54 -27.52
N GLN A 352 26.40 36.08 -28.65
CA GLN A 352 27.21 35.43 -29.67
C GLN A 352 28.19 36.48 -30.19
N GLY A 353 29.49 36.20 -30.08
CA GLY A 353 30.52 37.17 -30.42
C GLY A 353 30.39 37.67 -31.86
N GLU A 354 30.37 38.99 -32.03
CA GLU A 354 31.12 39.61 -33.11
C GLU A 354 32.59 39.19 -32.89
N GLU A 355 33.04 38.19 -33.65
CA GLU A 355 34.48 38.01 -33.83
C GLU A 355 35.04 39.34 -34.37
N GLY A 356 36.04 39.87 -33.68
CA GLY A 356 36.65 41.15 -34.01
C GLY A 356 36.97 41.28 -35.50
N ALA A 357 36.48 42.37 -36.08
CA ALA A 357 36.91 42.90 -37.37
C ALA A 357 37.66 44.21 -37.14
#